data_AF-A0A5E6RUK9-F1
#
_entry.id   AF-A0A5E6RUK9-F1
#
_cell.length_a   1.000
_cell.length_b   1.000
_cell.length_c   1.000
_cell.angle_alpha   90.00
_cell.angle_beta   90.00
_cell.angle_gamma   90.00
#
_symmetry.space_group_name_H-M   'P 1'
#
loop_
_entity.id
_entity.type
_entity.pdbx_description
1 polymer ?
#
loop_
_entity_poly.entity_id
_entity_poly.type
_entity_poly.pdbx_seq_one_letter_code
_entity_poly.pdbx_strand_id
1 'polypeptide(L)' 'MPIKTDVWTVGLVPNKLRQSRLASEQLLEDMIMSSPSILSDEWMLIGRQENTGMGAELIC' A
#
# COMPACT_ATOMS: atom_id res chain seq x y z
N MET A 1 -15.44 19.62 14.06
CA MET A 1 -16.19 18.77 13.13
C MET A 1 -15.18 17.98 12.29
N PRO A 2 -15.22 16.64 12.24
CA PRO A 2 -14.26 15.88 11.43
C PRO A 2 -14.68 15.93 9.96
N ILE A 3 -13.83 16.49 9.11
CA ILE A 3 -13.98 16.41 7.66
C ILE A 3 -13.72 14.96 7.27
N LYS A 4 -14.72 14.27 6.72
CA LYS A 4 -14.55 12.93 6.15
C LYS A 4 -14.09 13.08 4.70
N THR A 5 -12.84 12.73 4.43
CA THR A 5 -12.28 12.67 3.09
C THR A 5 -12.72 11.38 2.40
N ASP A 6 -13.37 11.50 1.25
CA ASP A 6 -13.75 10.38 0.38
C ASP A 6 -12.94 10.45 -0.92
N VAL A 7 -12.53 9.29 -1.45
CA VAL A 7 -11.77 9.20 -2.71
C VAL A 7 -12.72 8.86 -3.86
N TRP A 8 -12.55 9.49 -5.02
CA TRP A 8 -13.40 9.32 -6.21
C TRP A 8 -12.54 9.03 -7.43
N THR A 9 -13.01 8.16 -8.32
CA THR A 9 -12.36 7.91 -9.61
C THR A 9 -12.57 9.09 -10.56
N VAL A 10 -11.54 9.47 -11.32
CA VAL A 10 -11.65 10.51 -12.36
C VAL A 10 -12.16 9.86 -13.66
N GLY A 11 -13.28 10.34 -14.20
CA GLY A 11 -13.87 9.83 -15.44
C GLY A 11 -15.23 10.46 -15.76
N LEU A 12 -15.84 10.09 -16.89
CA LEU A 12 -17.15 10.61 -17.35
C LEU A 12 -18.28 10.38 -16.34
N VAL A 13 -18.22 9.27 -15.60
CA VAL A 13 -19.10 8.97 -14.49
C VAL A 13 -18.23 8.72 -13.26
N PRO A 14 -18.03 9.72 -12.39
CA PRO A 14 -17.20 9.56 -11.21
C PRO A 14 -17.85 8.58 -10.23
N ASN A 15 -17.10 7.56 -9.82
CA ASN A 15 -17.55 6.57 -8.84
C ASN A 15 -16.77 6.74 -7.54
N LYS A 16 -17.49 6.69 -6.42
CA LYS A 16 -16.90 6.73 -5.09
C LYS A 16 -16.14 5.44 -4.81
N LEU A 17 -14.86 5.55 -4.48
CA LEU A 17 -14.05 4.41 -4.07
C LEU A 17 -14.54 3.93 -2.70
N ARG A 18 -14.86 2.63 -2.61
CA ARG A 18 -15.22 2.00 -1.35
C ARG A 18 -13.96 1.82 -0.52
N GLN A 19 -14.00 2.22 0.74
CA GLN A 19 -12.95 1.86 1.69
C GLN A 19 -12.90 0.35 1.82
N SER A 20 -11.77 -0.23 1.43
CA SER A 20 -11.43 -1.62 1.72
C SER A 20 -10.40 -1.67 2.83
N ARG A 21 -10.36 -2.80 3.54
CA ARG A 21 -9.29 -3.10 4.48
C ARG A 21 -8.34 -4.10 3.84
N LEU A 22 -7.05 -3.91 4.09
CA LEU A 22 -6.03 -4.89 3.74
C LEU A 22 -6.17 -6.08 4.68
N ALA A 23 -6.08 -7.29 4.11
CA ALA A 23 -6.20 -8.53 4.88
C ALA A 23 -4.95 -8.80 5.73
N SER A 24 -3.78 -8.37 5.25
CA SER A 24 -2.49 -8.52 5.92
C SER A 24 -1.48 -7.49 5.42
N GLU A 25 -0.42 -7.29 6.20
CA GLU A 25 0.73 -6.45 5.83
C GLU A 25 1.52 -7.04 4.66
N GLN A 26 1.63 -8.38 4.60
CA GLN A 26 2.25 -9.08 3.47
C GLN A 26 1.62 -8.71 2.12
N LEU A 27 0.28 -8.55 2.10
CA LEU A 27 -0.46 -8.18 0.88
C LEU A 27 -0.14 -6.75 0.45
N LEU A 28 0.05 -5.83 1.41
CA LEU A 28 0.52 -4.47 1.13
C LEU A 28 1.93 -4.50 0.52
N GLU A 29 2.82 -5.28 1.11
CA GLU A 29 4.19 -5.42 0.65
C GLU A 29 4.25 -5.97 -0.79
N ASP A 30 3.50 -7.04 -1.09
CA ASP A 30 3.42 -7.58 -2.44
C ASP A 30 2.87 -6.56 -3.45
N MET A 31 1.89 -5.73 -3.05
CA MET A 31 1.39 -4.66 -3.91
C MET A 31 2.45 -3.57 -4.15
N ILE A 32 3.14 -3.12 -3.11
CA ILE A 32 4.23 -2.12 -3.22
C ILE A 32 5.35 -2.66 -4.11
N MET A 33 5.71 -3.94 -3.99
CA MET A 33 6.73 -4.56 -4.86
C MET A 33 6.28 -4.67 -6.31
N SER A 34 5.00 -4.98 -6.53
CA SER A 34 4.44 -5.04 -7.89
C SER A 34 4.36 -3.65 -8.55
N SER A 35 4.15 -2.59 -7.75
CA SER A 35 3.99 -1.23 -8.24
C SER A 35 4.54 -0.22 -7.24
N PRO A 36 5.86 0.07 -7.29
CA PRO A 36 6.53 0.98 -6.34
C PRO A 36 5.98 2.41 -6.41
N SER A 37 5.42 2.80 -7.56
CA SER A 37 4.75 4.08 -7.81
C SER A 37 3.53 4.34 -6.93
N ILE A 38 3.02 3.33 -6.20
CA ILE A 38 1.97 3.51 -5.18
C ILE A 38 2.46 4.38 -4.02
N LEU A 39 3.75 4.35 -3.70
CA LEU A 39 4.34 5.15 -2.63
C LEU A 39 4.83 6.51 -3.16
N SER A 40 5.74 6.48 -4.13
CA SER A 40 6.28 7.65 -4.82
C SER A 40 7.20 7.18 -5.94
N ASP A 41 7.21 7.90 -7.06
CA ASP A 41 8.12 7.61 -8.18
C ASP A 41 9.61 7.85 -7.83
N GLU A 42 9.89 8.60 -6.76
CA GLU A 42 11.26 8.89 -6.30
C GLU A 42 11.79 7.88 -5.27
N TRP A 43 10.98 6.89 -4.87
CA TRP A 43 11.35 5.95 -3.83
C TRP A 43 11.94 4.67 -4.44
N MET A 44 13.19 4.38 -4.08
CA MET A 44 13.86 3.13 -4.44
C MET A 44 13.59 2.08 -3.36
N LEU A 45 13.01 0.94 -3.74
CA LEU A 45 12.85 -0.20 -2.83
C LEU A 45 14.22 -0.78 -2.47
N ILE A 46 14.55 -0.80 -1.17
CA ILE A 46 15.86 -1.24 -0.66
C ILE A 46 15.84 -2.72 -0.23
N GLY A 47 14.66 -3.33 -0.02
CA GLY A 47 14.53 -4.75 0.26
C GLY A 47 13.14 -5.20 0.73
N ARG A 48 12.95 -6.51 0.87
CA ARG A 48 11.73 -7.16 1.42
C ARG A 48 11.91 -7.44 2.91
N GLN A 49 10.87 -7.23 3.70
CA GLN A 49 10.86 -7.66 5.10
C GLN A 49 10.66 -9.17 5.16
N GLU A 50 11.73 -9.90 5.45
CA GLU A 50 11.69 -11.35 5.63
C GLU A 50 11.56 -11.68 7.12
N ASN A 51 10.45 -12.31 7.50
CA ASN A 51 10.25 -12.77 8.86
C ASN A 51 11.08 -14.05 9.09
N THR A 52 12.24 -13.90 9.70
CA THR A 52 13.14 -15.03 9.96
C THR A 52 12.78 -15.85 11.20
N GLY A 53 11.62 -15.64 11.83
CA GLY A 53 11.13 -16.42 12.97
C GLY A 53 11.93 -16.24 14.27
N MET A 54 13.06 -15.54 14.24
CA MET A 54 13.92 -15.24 15.38
C MET A 54 13.77 -13.77 15.80
N GLY A 55 12.55 -13.23 15.87
CA GLY A 55 12.25 -11.92 16.45
C GLY A 55 12.93 -10.69 15.81
N ALA A 56 13.75 -10.88 14.78
CA ALA A 56 14.43 -9.86 14.02
C ALA A 56 13.92 -9.91 12.58
N GLU A 57 13.37 -8.79 12.13
CA GLU A 57 12.98 -8.59 10.75
C GLU A 57 14.24 -8.19 9.97
N LEU A 58 14.60 -8.99 8.97
CA LEU A 58 15.73 -8.70 8.09
C LEU A 58 15.19 -8.08 6.80
N ILE A 59 15.86 -7.04 6.35
CA ILE A 59 15.63 -6.44 5.03
C ILE A 59 16.58 -7.17 4.08
N CYS A 60 16.04 -7.98 3.17
CA CYS A 60 16.79 -8.69 2.14
C CYS A 60 16.89 -7.90 0.84
#